data_AF-A0A536SGX2-F1
#
_entry.id   AF-A0A536SGX2-F1
#
_cell.length_a   1.000
_cell.length_b   1.000
_cell.length_c   1.000
_cell.angle_alpha   90.00
_cell.angle_beta   90.00
_cell.angle_gamma   90.00
#
_symmetry.space_group_name_H-M   'P 1'
#
loop_
_entity.id
_entity.type
_entity.pdbx_description
1 polymer ?
#
loop_
_entity_poly.entity_id
_entity_poly.type
_entity_poly.pdbx_seq_one_letter_code
_entity_poly.pdbx_strand_id
1 'polypeptide(L)'
;MTRLLAVLALVAPLAFAAEEAVRLDAAPIDPRDVASLQAGARSFVNYCLNCHSAGMMRYHKLQDLGISEQQVKDNLLFTADKIGELMNVSMTRKDAKEWFGTAPPDLSVVARARGPDWLYTYMRSFYRDPESATGWNNMVYERVAMPHVLWTLSGQQVQVERKFRTREQAEAVGRQQKNAWKVDVLTPEQAGGDGERYILKTIRTDTTGSLSQVDYDVFVRDLVNF
;
A
#
# COMPACT_ATOMS: atom_id res chain seq x y z
N MET A 1 18.25 5.03 64.82
CA MET A 1 16.99 5.71 64.43
C MET A 1 17.22 6.27 63.02
N THR A 2 16.86 5.50 61.98
CA THR A 2 15.79 5.85 61.03
C THR A 2 16.00 7.24 60.42
N ARG A 3 16.24 7.41 59.10
CA ARG A 3 15.32 7.07 58.00
C ARG A 3 16.10 6.97 56.67
N LEU A 4 15.99 5.84 55.96
CA LEU A 4 16.30 5.77 54.52
C LEU A 4 15.16 6.45 53.75
N LEU A 5 15.49 7.44 52.91
CA LEU A 5 14.58 8.01 51.92
C LEU A 5 14.62 7.13 50.67
N ALA A 6 13.58 6.30 50.50
CA ALA A 6 13.34 5.57 49.26
C ALA A 6 12.75 6.54 48.22
N VAL A 7 13.54 6.93 47.23
CA VAL A 7 13.06 7.64 46.04
C VAL A 7 12.42 6.61 45.12
N LEU A 8 11.08 6.54 45.16
CA LEU A 8 10.30 5.72 44.24
C LEU A 8 10.26 6.44 42.89
N ALA A 9 11.12 6.03 41.95
CA ALA A 9 11.04 6.48 40.57
C ALA A 9 9.73 5.98 39.96
N LEU A 10 8.76 6.88 39.78
CA LEU A 10 7.56 6.65 38.98
C LEU A 10 8.00 6.46 37.52
N VAL A 11 8.24 5.21 37.11
CA VAL A 11 8.29 4.85 35.69
C VAL A 11 6.83 4.76 35.25
N ALA A 12 6.27 5.89 34.81
CA ALA A 12 5.02 5.87 34.08
C ALA A 12 5.24 5.04 32.80
N PRO A 13 4.46 3.99 32.52
CA PRO A 13 4.49 3.38 31.22
C PRO A 13 3.97 4.45 30.24
N LEU A 14 4.85 4.91 29.35
CA LEU A 14 4.43 5.56 28.11
C LEU A 14 3.57 4.54 27.36
N ALA A 15 2.26 4.58 27.59
CA ALA A 15 1.30 3.89 26.77
C ALA A 15 1.31 4.61 25.43
N PHE A 16 2.18 4.15 24.53
CA PHE A 16 1.97 4.36 23.11
C PHE A 16 0.60 3.75 22.83
N ALA A 17 -0.39 4.60 22.51
CA ALA A 17 -1.58 4.13 21.84
C ALA A 17 -1.07 3.47 20.55
N ALA A 18 -1.03 2.15 20.53
CA ALA A 18 -0.79 1.41 19.32
C ALA A 18 -1.99 1.75 18.43
N GLU A 19 -1.78 2.68 17.50
CA GLU A 19 -2.65 2.85 16.37
C GLU A 19 -2.66 1.48 15.68
N GLU A 20 -3.71 0.70 15.91
CA GLU A 20 -3.63 -0.70 15.59
C GLU A 20 -3.61 -0.84 14.08
N ALA A 21 -2.48 -1.34 13.58
CA ALA A 21 -2.19 -1.41 12.17
C ALA A 21 -3.27 -2.22 11.47
N VAL A 22 -3.70 -1.74 10.30
CA VAL A 22 -4.54 -2.50 9.39
C VAL A 22 -3.98 -3.90 9.22
N ARG A 23 -4.86 -4.90 9.33
CA ARG A 23 -4.45 -6.29 9.12
C ARG A 23 -3.90 -6.42 7.71
N LEU A 24 -2.66 -6.86 7.60
CA LEU A 24 -2.02 -7.14 6.33
C LEU A 24 -2.43 -8.52 5.82
N ASP A 25 -2.78 -8.58 4.55
CA ASP A 25 -2.98 -9.83 3.83
C ASP A 25 -1.64 -10.38 3.37
N ALA A 26 -1.45 -11.69 3.54
CA ALA A 26 -0.26 -12.37 3.07
C ALA A 26 -0.19 -12.30 1.54
N ALA A 27 0.92 -11.78 1.01
CA ALA A 27 1.17 -11.73 -0.42
C ALA A 27 1.56 -13.15 -0.91
N PRO A 28 0.79 -13.76 -1.84
CA PRO A 28 1.07 -15.12 -2.30
C PRO A 28 2.17 -15.13 -3.38
N ILE A 29 3.37 -14.66 -3.03
CA ILE A 29 4.51 -14.51 -3.96
C ILE A 29 5.48 -15.70 -3.90
N ASP A 30 6.06 -16.06 -5.05
CA ASP A 30 7.21 -16.97 -5.15
C ASP A 30 8.31 -16.30 -6.01
N PRO A 31 9.44 -15.89 -5.42
CA PRO A 31 10.55 -15.27 -6.15
C PRO A 31 11.23 -16.18 -7.19
N ARG A 32 10.80 -17.44 -7.32
CA ARG A 32 11.26 -18.38 -8.35
C ARG A 32 10.25 -18.53 -9.49
N ASP A 33 9.06 -17.96 -9.36
CA ASP A 33 8.06 -17.95 -10.42
C ASP A 33 8.43 -16.89 -11.47
N VAL A 34 9.18 -17.34 -12.48
CA VAL A 34 9.64 -16.49 -13.58
C VAL A 34 8.46 -15.86 -14.35
N ALA A 35 7.33 -16.55 -14.49
CA ALA A 35 6.19 -16.00 -15.21
C ALA A 35 5.57 -14.83 -14.43
N SER A 36 5.43 -14.99 -13.11
CA SER A 36 5.00 -13.91 -12.21
C SER A 36 5.97 -12.73 -12.25
N LEU A 37 7.29 -12.97 -12.19
CA LEU A 37 8.31 -11.92 -12.25
C LEU A 37 8.29 -11.16 -13.58
N GLN A 38 8.11 -11.85 -14.71
CA GLN A 38 7.98 -11.22 -16.02
C GLN A 38 6.71 -10.36 -16.11
N ALA A 39 5.58 -10.86 -15.59
CA ALA A 39 4.33 -10.11 -15.54
C ALA A 39 4.46 -8.87 -14.64
N GLY A 40 5.11 -9.01 -13.48
CA GLY A 40 5.40 -7.92 -12.56
C GLY A 40 6.31 -6.86 -13.18
N ALA A 41 7.38 -7.26 -13.87
CA ALA A 41 8.27 -6.35 -14.59
C ALA A 41 7.50 -5.50 -15.62
N ARG A 42 6.64 -6.15 -16.40
CA ARG A 42 5.76 -5.46 -17.36
C ARG A 42 4.83 -4.49 -16.63
N SER A 43 4.18 -4.92 -15.56
CA SER A 43 3.26 -4.08 -14.78
C SER A 43 3.97 -2.86 -14.19
N PHE A 44 5.15 -3.05 -13.58
CA PHE A 44 5.95 -1.98 -13.00
C PHE A 44 6.34 -0.94 -14.06
N VAL A 45 6.87 -1.39 -15.20
CA VAL A 45 7.30 -0.48 -16.27
C VAL A 45 6.13 0.32 -16.84
N ASN A 46 4.96 -0.30 -17.03
CA ASN A 46 3.82 0.37 -17.66
C ASN A 46 3.04 1.30 -16.71
N TYR A 47 2.98 0.99 -15.41
CA TYR A 47 2.14 1.73 -14.46
C TYR A 47 2.92 2.53 -13.42
N CYS A 48 4.13 2.10 -13.06
CA CYS A 48 4.88 2.66 -11.93
C CYS A 48 6.06 3.53 -12.39
N LEU A 49 6.78 3.09 -13.43
CA LEU A 49 8.04 3.71 -13.89
C LEU A 49 7.86 5.10 -14.52
N ASN A 50 6.64 5.62 -14.62
CA ASN A 50 6.42 7.01 -14.98
C ASN A 50 6.58 7.98 -13.79
N CYS A 51 6.43 7.48 -12.56
CA CYS A 51 6.51 8.28 -11.34
C CYS A 51 7.59 7.78 -10.36
N HIS A 52 7.81 6.47 -10.32
CA HIS A 52 8.71 5.81 -9.39
C HIS A 52 9.92 5.24 -10.11
N SER A 53 11.13 5.58 -9.64
CA SER A 53 12.34 4.93 -10.12
C SER A 53 12.52 3.57 -9.44
N ALA A 54 13.19 2.65 -10.13
CA ALA A 54 13.91 1.54 -9.53
C ALA A 54 15.41 1.78 -9.79
N GLY A 55 15.93 2.88 -9.24
CA GLY A 55 17.24 3.44 -9.56
C GLY A 55 18.45 2.59 -9.16
N MET A 56 18.26 1.44 -8.51
CA MET A 56 19.31 0.44 -8.31
C MET A 56 19.22 -0.74 -9.29
N MET A 57 18.19 -0.79 -10.13
CA MET A 57 17.97 -1.82 -11.15
C MET A 57 18.40 -1.31 -12.53
N ARG A 58 19.14 -2.15 -13.26
CA ARG A 58 19.45 -1.92 -14.68
C ARG A 58 18.54 -2.78 -15.56
N TYR A 59 18.17 -2.26 -16.72
CA TYR A 59 17.27 -2.97 -17.65
C TYR A 59 17.78 -4.35 -18.09
N HIS A 60 19.09 -4.54 -18.25
CA HIS A 60 19.66 -5.85 -18.62
C HIS A 60 19.40 -6.93 -17.55
N LYS A 61 19.11 -6.56 -16.29
CA LYS A 61 18.77 -7.53 -15.25
C LYS A 61 17.43 -8.22 -15.52
N LEU A 62 16.58 -7.65 -16.38
CA LEU A 62 15.37 -8.31 -16.86
C LEU A 62 15.67 -9.56 -17.70
N GLN A 63 16.88 -9.66 -18.26
CA GLN A 63 17.33 -10.86 -18.97
C GLN A 63 17.53 -12.06 -18.03
N ASP A 64 17.80 -11.82 -16.75
CA ASP A 64 17.86 -12.87 -15.73
C ASP A 64 16.49 -13.56 -15.56
N LEU A 65 15.40 -12.90 -15.96
CA LEU A 65 14.04 -13.43 -16.00
C LEU A 65 13.71 -14.11 -17.34
N GLY A 66 14.68 -14.27 -18.25
CA GLY A 66 14.47 -14.85 -19.59
C GLY A 66 13.81 -13.90 -20.60
N ILE A 67 13.69 -12.60 -20.30
CA ILE A 67 13.24 -11.60 -21.26
C ILE A 67 14.41 -11.28 -22.19
N SER A 68 14.26 -11.49 -23.49
CA SER A 68 15.36 -11.21 -24.43
C SER A 68 15.68 -9.72 -24.49
N GLU A 69 16.92 -9.37 -24.83
CA GLU A 69 17.34 -7.97 -25.01
C GLU A 69 16.42 -7.23 -26.00
N GLN A 70 16.01 -7.89 -27.08
CA GLN A 70 15.11 -7.31 -28.07
C GLN A 70 13.73 -7.02 -27.46
N GLN A 71 13.17 -7.94 -26.69
CA GLN A 71 11.91 -7.71 -25.97
C GLN A 71 12.00 -6.56 -24.97
N VAL A 72 13.13 -6.43 -24.26
CA VAL A 72 13.37 -5.30 -23.34
C VAL A 72 13.36 -3.99 -24.12
N LYS A 73 14.11 -3.90 -25.22
CA LYS A 73 14.17 -2.69 -26.06
C LYS A 73 12.81 -2.32 -26.64
N ASP A 74 12.09 -3.31 -27.16
CA ASP A 74 10.84 -3.06 -27.87
C ASP A 74 9.67 -2.72 -26.94
N ASN A 75 9.68 -3.22 -25.69
CA ASN A 75 8.48 -3.19 -24.84
C ASN A 75 8.68 -2.60 -23.45
N LEU A 76 9.91 -2.40 -22.98
CA LEU A 76 10.16 -2.03 -21.57
C LEU A 76 11.12 -0.83 -21.41
N LEU A 77 11.94 -0.53 -22.41
CA LEU A 77 12.97 0.51 -22.38
C LEU A 77 12.40 1.90 -22.71
N PHE A 78 11.38 2.34 -21.97
CA PHE A 78 10.70 3.62 -22.25
C PHE A 78 11.40 4.85 -21.66
N THR A 79 12.25 4.68 -20.65
CA THR A 79 12.90 5.81 -19.92
C THR A 79 14.43 5.82 -20.04
N ALA A 80 14.99 5.03 -20.97
CA ALA A 80 16.42 4.95 -21.23
C ALA A 80 16.71 4.63 -22.70
N ASP A 81 17.96 4.80 -23.14
CA ASP A 81 18.38 4.51 -24.53
C ASP A 81 19.02 3.11 -24.66
N LYS A 82 19.63 2.61 -23.59
CA LYS A 82 20.40 1.35 -23.57
C LYS A 82 19.98 0.46 -22.40
N ILE A 83 19.97 -0.85 -22.64
CA ILE A 83 19.67 -1.84 -21.60
C ILE A 83 20.65 -1.84 -20.43
N GLY A 84 21.85 -1.28 -20.61
CA GLY A 84 22.83 -1.12 -19.54
C GLY A 84 22.44 -0.06 -18.51
N GLU A 85 21.49 0.82 -18.80
CA GLU A 85 21.12 1.95 -17.97
C GLU A 85 20.16 1.57 -16.83
N LEU A 86 20.06 2.47 -15.85
CA LEU A 86 19.20 2.32 -14.69
C LEU A 86 17.74 2.66 -15.03
N MET A 87 16.81 2.04 -14.31
CA MET A 87 15.37 2.31 -14.43
C MET A 87 14.99 3.58 -13.65
N ASN A 88 15.36 4.73 -14.20
CA ASN A 88 15.06 6.05 -13.63
C ASN A 88 13.88 6.71 -14.34
N VAL A 89 13.23 7.64 -13.63
CA VAL A 89 12.22 8.53 -14.20
C VAL A 89 12.83 9.88 -14.55
N SER A 90 12.26 10.56 -15.55
CA SER A 90 12.69 11.90 -15.95
C SER A 90 12.16 13.01 -15.02
N MET A 91 11.15 12.70 -14.21
CA MET A 91 10.51 13.67 -13.31
C MET A 91 11.48 14.14 -12.22
N THR A 92 11.63 15.45 -12.06
CA THR A 92 12.47 16.02 -11.01
C THR A 92 11.74 16.07 -9.67
N ARG A 93 12.48 16.14 -8.56
CA ARG A 93 11.90 16.32 -7.22
C ARG A 93 11.08 17.60 -7.09
N LYS A 94 11.45 18.64 -7.84
CA LYS A 94 10.74 19.92 -7.84
C LYS A 94 9.36 19.75 -8.49
N ASP A 95 9.33 19.17 -9.69
CA ASP A 95 8.08 18.91 -10.42
C ASP A 95 7.17 17.98 -9.62
N ALA A 96 7.74 16.92 -9.04
CA ALA A 96 6.99 15.98 -8.21
C ALA A 96 6.35 16.65 -6.98
N LYS A 97 7.06 17.57 -6.31
CA LYS A 97 6.50 18.33 -5.19
C LYS A 97 5.40 19.29 -5.64
N GLU A 98 5.55 19.91 -6.81
CA GLU A 98 4.56 20.80 -7.38
C GLU A 98 3.27 20.06 -7.79
N TRP A 99 3.40 18.86 -8.39
CA TRP A 99 2.25 18.10 -8.90
C TRP A 99 1.58 17.22 -7.83
N PHE A 100 2.35 16.62 -6.93
CA PHE A 100 1.85 15.61 -5.97
C PHE A 100 2.01 16.02 -4.50
N GLY A 101 2.57 17.20 -4.23
CA GLY A 101 2.88 17.67 -2.87
C GLY A 101 4.12 17.02 -2.23
N THR A 102 4.59 15.90 -2.78
CA THR A 102 5.81 15.20 -2.34
C THR A 102 6.43 14.40 -3.49
N ALA A 103 7.72 14.12 -3.41
CA ALA A 103 8.39 13.29 -4.39
C ALA A 103 8.03 11.80 -4.17
N PRO A 104 7.60 11.07 -5.21
CA PRO A 104 7.44 9.62 -5.11
C PRO A 104 8.75 8.94 -4.66
N PRO A 105 8.68 7.94 -3.77
CA PRO A 105 9.86 7.20 -3.36
C PRO A 105 10.43 6.37 -4.51
N ASP A 106 11.74 6.14 -4.47
CA ASP A 106 12.38 5.07 -5.25
C ASP A 106 11.94 3.70 -4.70
N LEU A 107 11.59 2.78 -5.60
CA LEU A 107 11.00 1.49 -5.25
C LEU A 107 12.01 0.34 -5.26
N SER A 108 13.30 0.58 -5.53
CA SER A 108 14.31 -0.48 -5.69
C SER A 108 14.40 -1.47 -4.53
N VAL A 109 14.07 -1.04 -3.30
CA VAL A 109 14.10 -1.89 -2.09
C VAL A 109 12.82 -1.77 -1.25
N VAL A 110 11.73 -1.28 -1.85
CA VAL A 110 10.50 -0.99 -1.09
C VAL A 110 9.90 -2.26 -0.49
N ALA A 111 9.93 -3.39 -1.21
CA ALA A 111 9.47 -4.68 -0.71
C ALA A 111 10.27 -5.16 0.51
N ARG A 112 11.57 -4.84 0.58
CA ARG A 112 12.41 -5.13 1.76
C ARG A 112 12.14 -4.17 2.92
N ALA A 113 11.89 -2.90 2.61
CA ALA A 113 11.70 -1.84 3.61
C ALA A 113 10.33 -1.92 4.30
N ARG A 114 9.28 -2.30 3.55
CA ARG A 114 7.89 -2.35 4.04
C ARG A 114 7.37 -3.77 4.23
N GLY A 115 7.94 -4.75 3.52
CA GLY A 115 7.43 -6.12 3.44
C GLY A 115 6.46 -6.32 2.26
N PRO A 116 6.43 -7.52 1.66
CA PRO A 116 5.56 -7.81 0.51
C PRO A 116 4.07 -7.76 0.89
N ASP A 117 3.70 -8.25 2.07
CA ASP A 117 2.32 -8.21 2.60
C ASP A 117 1.80 -6.78 2.71
N TRP A 118 2.69 -5.85 3.10
CA TRP A 118 2.35 -4.43 3.17
C TRP A 118 2.04 -3.86 1.78
N LEU A 119 2.89 -4.13 0.78
CA LEU A 119 2.67 -3.66 -0.59
C LEU A 119 1.41 -4.27 -1.21
N TYR A 120 1.22 -5.57 -1.02
CA TYR A 120 0.08 -6.31 -1.53
C TYR A 120 -1.23 -5.75 -0.96
N THR A 121 -1.27 -5.55 0.36
CA THR A 121 -2.44 -4.95 1.03
C THR A 121 -2.62 -3.49 0.62
N TYR A 122 -1.55 -2.71 0.52
CA TYR A 122 -1.58 -1.30 0.11
C TYR A 122 -2.21 -1.15 -1.26
N MET A 123 -1.75 -1.89 -2.28
CA MET A 123 -2.30 -1.78 -3.64
C MET A 123 -3.77 -2.24 -3.72
N ARG A 124 -4.19 -3.17 -2.87
CA ARG A 124 -5.58 -3.69 -2.83
C ARG A 124 -6.55 -2.85 -2.02
N SER A 125 -6.07 -1.85 -1.27
CA SER A 125 -6.88 -1.14 -0.27
C SER A 125 -7.06 0.36 -0.52
N PHE A 126 -6.89 0.79 -1.76
CA PHE A 126 -7.30 2.13 -2.20
C PHE A 126 -8.82 2.27 -2.25
N TYR A 127 -9.32 3.41 -1.79
CA TYR A 127 -10.73 3.80 -1.84
C TYR A 127 -10.88 5.27 -2.23
N ARG A 128 -12.04 5.64 -2.78
CA ARG A 128 -12.39 7.01 -3.14
C ARG A 128 -12.57 7.85 -1.89
N ASP A 129 -11.90 8.99 -1.86
CA ASP A 129 -11.96 9.96 -0.77
C ASP A 129 -12.01 11.38 -1.38
N PRO A 130 -13.21 11.96 -1.53
CA PRO A 130 -13.37 13.30 -2.10
C PRO A 130 -12.70 14.42 -1.29
N GLU A 131 -12.35 14.19 -0.02
CA GLU A 131 -11.69 15.17 0.84
C GLU A 131 -10.16 15.15 0.68
N SER A 132 -9.62 14.08 0.10
CA SER A 132 -8.19 13.95 -0.20
C SER A 132 -7.79 14.76 -1.44
N ALA A 133 -6.53 15.18 -1.51
CA ALA A 133 -6.01 15.98 -2.62
C ALA A 133 -6.10 15.27 -3.99
N THR A 134 -6.02 13.95 -4.02
CA THR A 134 -6.04 13.14 -5.25
C THR A 134 -7.42 12.52 -5.53
N GLY A 135 -8.38 12.67 -4.63
CA GLY A 135 -9.65 11.92 -4.66
C GLY A 135 -9.51 10.45 -4.25
N TRP A 136 -8.37 10.05 -3.70
CA TRP A 136 -8.04 8.69 -3.27
C TRP A 136 -7.37 8.67 -1.91
N ASN A 137 -7.72 7.67 -1.11
CA ASN A 137 -7.07 7.37 0.15
C ASN A 137 -6.85 5.85 0.28
N ASN A 138 -6.18 5.40 1.33
CA ASN A 138 -5.76 4.03 1.49
C ASN A 138 -5.93 3.55 2.93
N MET A 139 -6.40 2.32 3.11
CA MET A 139 -6.61 1.76 4.45
C MET A 139 -5.29 1.58 5.20
N VAL A 140 -4.23 1.13 4.52
CA VAL A 140 -2.92 0.84 5.14
C VAL A 140 -2.09 2.10 5.38
N TYR A 141 -2.24 3.11 4.51
CA TYR A 141 -1.50 4.36 4.60
C TYR A 141 -2.44 5.55 4.43
N GLU A 142 -3.04 5.98 5.53
CA GLU A 142 -4.01 7.08 5.53
C GLU A 142 -3.37 8.39 5.04
N ARG A 143 -4.16 9.19 4.31
CA ARG A 143 -3.75 10.47 3.70
C ARG A 143 -2.60 10.30 2.72
N VAL A 144 -2.60 9.18 2.00
CA VAL A 144 -1.65 8.88 0.93
C VAL A 144 -1.63 9.99 -0.13
N ALA A 145 -0.42 10.41 -0.52
CA ALA A 145 -0.24 11.38 -1.61
C ALA A 145 -0.36 10.74 -3.00
N MET A 146 -0.16 9.43 -3.09
CA MET A 146 -0.25 8.66 -4.33
C MET A 146 -1.72 8.53 -4.76
N PRO A 147 -2.09 8.93 -5.99
CA PRO A 147 -3.40 8.57 -6.54
C PRO A 147 -3.48 7.06 -6.75
N HIS A 148 -4.69 6.50 -6.85
CA HIS A 148 -4.84 5.08 -7.18
C HIS A 148 -4.59 4.85 -8.68
N VAL A 149 -3.34 4.58 -9.08
CA VAL A 149 -2.96 4.45 -10.50
C VAL A 149 -3.57 3.23 -11.22
N LEU A 150 -4.10 2.25 -10.48
CA LEU A 150 -4.67 1.03 -11.03
C LEU A 150 -6.21 0.99 -10.94
N TRP A 151 -6.87 2.11 -10.66
CA TRP A 151 -8.31 2.15 -10.41
C TRP A 151 -9.16 1.66 -11.59
N THR A 152 -8.69 1.83 -12.83
CA THR A 152 -9.39 1.31 -14.02
C THR A 152 -9.37 -0.21 -14.07
N LEU A 153 -8.33 -0.84 -13.49
CA LEU A 153 -8.20 -2.29 -13.39
C LEU A 153 -8.99 -2.84 -12.21
N SER A 154 -8.80 -2.28 -11.01
CA SER A 154 -9.44 -2.77 -9.77
C SER A 154 -10.90 -2.37 -9.63
N GLY A 155 -11.30 -1.29 -10.29
CA GLY A 155 -12.52 -0.56 -9.97
C GLY A 155 -12.30 0.45 -8.85
N GLN A 156 -13.39 1.09 -8.45
CA GLN A 156 -13.41 2.09 -7.40
C GLN A 156 -14.07 1.52 -6.15
N GLN A 157 -13.34 1.57 -5.04
CA GLN A 157 -13.85 1.15 -3.73
C GLN A 157 -14.29 2.38 -2.92
N VAL A 158 -15.18 2.17 -1.97
CA VAL A 158 -15.57 3.17 -0.97
C VAL A 158 -15.35 2.61 0.43
N GLN A 159 -14.97 3.47 1.37
CA GLN A 159 -14.90 3.11 2.79
C GLN A 159 -16.30 3.03 3.38
N VAL A 160 -16.53 2.00 4.19
CA VAL A 160 -17.77 1.80 4.95
C VAL A 160 -17.43 1.72 6.42
N GLU A 161 -18.15 2.50 7.21
CA GLU A 161 -17.95 2.60 8.65
C GLU A 161 -19.12 2.02 9.43
N ARG A 162 -18.82 1.27 10.48
CA ARG A 162 -19.82 0.68 11.38
C ARG A 162 -19.36 0.84 12.82
N LYS A 163 -20.23 1.37 13.68
CA LYS A 163 -19.93 1.58 15.10
C LYS A 163 -20.32 0.36 15.93
N PHE A 164 -19.56 0.13 17.00
CA PHE A 164 -19.70 -1.00 17.91
C PHE A 164 -19.43 -0.57 19.35
N ARG A 165 -20.08 -1.26 20.30
CA ARG A 165 -19.89 -1.03 21.74
C ARG A 165 -18.58 -1.64 22.24
N THR A 166 -18.23 -2.81 21.71
CA THR A 166 -17.00 -3.51 22.09
C THR A 166 -16.11 -3.77 20.88
N ARG A 167 -14.82 -3.84 21.15
CA ARG A 167 -13.80 -4.17 20.15
C ARG A 167 -14.01 -5.56 19.55
N GLU A 168 -14.34 -6.53 20.40
CA GLU A 168 -14.57 -7.91 20.00
C GLU A 168 -15.69 -8.03 18.95
N GLN A 169 -16.78 -7.27 19.09
CA GLN A 169 -17.85 -7.23 18.10
C GLN A 169 -17.36 -6.66 16.76
N ALA A 170 -16.62 -5.54 16.81
CA ALA A 170 -16.06 -4.93 15.61
C ALA A 170 -15.10 -5.88 14.88
N GLU A 171 -14.19 -6.53 15.62
CA GLU A 171 -13.23 -7.49 15.05
C GLU A 171 -13.91 -8.76 14.53
N ALA A 172 -14.96 -9.26 15.18
CA ALA A 172 -15.71 -10.42 14.69
C ALA A 172 -16.30 -10.16 13.30
N VAL A 173 -16.82 -8.95 13.06
CA VAL A 173 -17.31 -8.52 11.75
C VAL A 173 -16.15 -8.24 10.78
N GLY A 174 -15.07 -7.61 11.26
CA GLY A 174 -13.87 -7.33 10.46
C GLY A 174 -13.22 -8.60 9.92
N ARG A 175 -13.09 -9.64 10.74
CA ARG A 175 -12.52 -10.95 10.35
C ARG A 175 -13.29 -11.68 9.25
N GLN A 176 -14.53 -11.28 8.95
CA GLN A 176 -15.32 -11.82 7.85
C GLN A 176 -15.07 -11.08 6.52
N GLN A 177 -14.38 -9.94 6.55
CA GLN A 177 -14.05 -9.19 5.35
C GLN A 177 -12.91 -9.87 4.59
N LYS A 178 -13.03 -9.88 3.26
CA LYS A 178 -11.99 -10.40 2.36
C LYS A 178 -10.91 -9.38 2.01
N ASN A 179 -11.18 -8.10 2.27
CA ASN A 179 -10.29 -6.98 2.02
C ASN A 179 -9.82 -6.36 3.35
N ALA A 180 -8.93 -5.37 3.25
CA ALA A 180 -8.42 -4.61 4.39
C ALA A 180 -9.55 -4.04 5.29
N TRP A 181 -9.34 -4.15 6.59
CA TRP A 181 -10.22 -3.58 7.61
C TRP A 181 -9.41 -3.10 8.81
N LYS A 182 -9.97 -2.13 9.53
CA LYS A 182 -9.36 -1.49 10.70
C LYS A 182 -10.43 -1.23 11.75
N VAL A 183 -10.06 -1.34 13.03
CA VAL A 183 -10.92 -0.91 14.14
C VAL A 183 -10.23 0.22 14.86
N ASP A 184 -10.84 1.40 14.82
CA ASP A 184 -10.39 2.57 15.57
C ASP A 184 -11.26 2.78 16.81
N VAL A 185 -10.71 3.47 17.81
CA VAL A 185 -11.48 3.97 18.95
C VAL A 185 -12.11 5.30 18.56
N LEU A 186 -13.41 5.44 18.79
CA LEU A 186 -14.13 6.69 18.55
C LEU A 186 -13.62 7.78 19.50
N THR A 187 -13.40 8.98 18.98
CA THR A 187 -13.17 10.14 19.85
C THR A 187 -14.45 10.47 20.65
N PRO A 188 -14.37 11.23 21.75
CA PRO A 188 -15.56 11.63 22.51
C PRO A 188 -16.63 12.32 21.66
N GLU A 189 -16.23 13.07 20.62
CA GLU A 189 -17.13 13.75 19.69
C GLU A 189 -17.81 12.78 18.71
N GLN A 190 -17.15 11.66 18.39
CA GLN A 190 -17.66 10.65 17.47
C GLN A 190 -18.48 9.55 18.18
N ALA A 191 -18.25 9.36 19.48
CA ALA A 191 -19.00 8.43 20.33
C ALA A 191 -20.42 8.95 20.56
N GLY A 192 -21.43 8.22 20.07
CA GLY A 192 -22.83 8.54 20.32
C GLY A 192 -23.26 8.25 21.76
N GLY A 193 -24.49 8.64 22.12
CA GLY A 193 -25.07 8.38 23.45
C GLY A 193 -25.30 6.89 23.79
N ASP A 194 -25.21 6.00 22.80
CA ASP A 194 -25.56 4.57 22.89
C ASP A 194 -24.42 3.66 23.39
N GLY A 195 -23.34 4.25 23.90
CA GLY A 195 -22.18 3.53 24.43
C GLY A 195 -21.27 2.90 23.35
N GLU A 196 -21.41 3.35 22.10
CA GLU A 196 -20.51 2.97 21.00
C GLU A 196 -19.13 3.60 21.21
N ARG A 197 -18.08 2.77 21.18
CA ARG A 197 -16.71 3.20 21.46
C ARG A 197 -15.72 2.84 20.35
N TYR A 198 -16.13 1.98 19.42
CA TYR A 198 -15.27 1.46 18.37
C TYR A 198 -15.93 1.68 17.01
N ILE A 199 -15.11 1.95 16.01
CA ILE A 199 -15.54 2.08 14.62
C ILE A 199 -14.74 1.10 13.76
N LEU A 200 -15.45 0.20 13.10
CA LEU A 200 -14.90 -0.67 12.09
C LEU A 200 -14.95 0.06 10.76
N LYS A 201 -13.78 0.24 10.14
CA LYS A 201 -13.62 0.72 8.77
C LYS A 201 -13.33 -0.47 7.87
N THR A 202 -14.06 -0.58 6.78
CA THR A 202 -13.93 -1.61 5.74
C THR A 202 -14.00 -0.95 4.37
N ILE A 203 -13.64 -1.67 3.31
CA ILE A 203 -13.82 -1.21 1.93
C ILE A 203 -14.71 -2.17 1.16
N ARG A 204 -15.52 -1.62 0.26
CA ARG A 204 -16.30 -2.38 -0.71
C ARG A 204 -16.19 -1.77 -2.10
N THR A 205 -16.28 -2.61 -3.12
CA THR A 205 -16.38 -2.15 -4.51
C THR A 205 -17.69 -1.42 -4.73
N ASP A 206 -17.60 -0.22 -5.29
CA ASP A 206 -18.73 0.61 -5.68
C ASP A 206 -18.88 0.64 -7.21
N THR A 207 -17.76 0.79 -7.91
CA THR A 207 -17.68 0.68 -9.38
C THR A 207 -16.71 -0.43 -9.75
N THR A 208 -17.10 -1.33 -10.66
CA THR A 208 -16.24 -2.42 -11.13
C THR A 208 -15.14 -1.91 -12.07
N GLY A 209 -13.96 -2.52 -12.00
CA GLY A 209 -12.87 -2.28 -12.94
C GLY A 209 -12.94 -3.19 -14.17
N SER A 210 -11.92 -3.12 -15.00
CA SER A 210 -11.75 -4.01 -16.14
C SER A 210 -11.31 -5.43 -15.76
N LEU A 211 -10.73 -5.61 -14.57
CA LEU A 211 -10.38 -6.92 -14.02
C LEU A 211 -11.40 -7.37 -12.97
N SER A 212 -11.61 -8.68 -12.87
CA SER A 212 -12.26 -9.24 -11.68
C SER A 212 -11.38 -9.01 -10.45
N GLN A 213 -11.95 -9.06 -9.24
CA GLN A 213 -11.15 -8.92 -8.01
C GLN A 213 -10.04 -9.97 -7.94
N VAL A 214 -10.30 -11.19 -8.40
CA VAL A 214 -9.32 -12.29 -8.39
C VAL A 214 -8.17 -11.99 -9.37
N ASP A 215 -8.49 -11.52 -10.57
CA ASP A 215 -7.47 -11.18 -11.56
C ASP A 215 -6.66 -9.95 -11.13
N TYR A 216 -7.29 -8.99 -10.45
CA TYR A 216 -6.59 -7.85 -9.87
C TYR A 216 -5.65 -8.28 -8.73
N ASP A 217 -6.08 -9.19 -7.87
CA ASP A 217 -5.24 -9.76 -6.81
C ASP A 217 -4.02 -10.49 -7.41
N VAL A 218 -4.19 -11.23 -8.52
CA VAL A 218 -3.09 -11.83 -9.28
C VAL A 218 -2.16 -10.77 -9.89
N PHE A 219 -2.72 -9.70 -10.49
CA PHE A 219 -1.94 -8.59 -11.04
C PHE A 219 -1.07 -7.93 -9.97
N VAL A 220 -1.64 -7.66 -8.79
CA VAL A 220 -0.92 -7.05 -7.67
C VAL A 220 0.12 -8.02 -7.10
N ARG A 221 -0.20 -9.31 -6.99
CA ARG A 221 0.77 -10.35 -6.60
C ARG A 221 2.00 -10.30 -7.50
N ASP A 222 1.80 -10.30 -8.82
CA ASP A 222 2.90 -10.29 -9.78
C ASP A 222 3.73 -9.02 -9.67
N LEU A 223 3.07 -7.86 -9.53
CA LEU A 223 3.75 -6.58 -9.30
C LEU A 223 4.57 -6.57 -8.01
N VAL A 224 4.09 -7.19 -6.93
CA VAL A 224 4.80 -7.26 -5.64
C VAL A 224 5.92 -8.30 -5.64
N ASN A 225 5.80 -9.35 -6.45
CA ASN A 225 6.83 -10.37 -6.58
C ASN A 225 8.07 -9.85 -7.31
N PHE A 226 7.88 -8.96 -8.30
CA PHE A 226 8.94 -8.28 -9.04
C PHE A 226 9.64 -7.19 -8.20
#